data_AF-A0A7X7MEF6-F1
#
_entry.id   AF-A0A7X7MEF6-F1
#
_cell.length_a   1.000
_cell.length_b   1.000
_cell.length_c   1.000
_cell.angle_alpha   90.00
_cell.angle_beta   90.00
_cell.angle_gamma   90.00
#
_symmetry.space_group_name_H-M   'P 1'
#
loop_
_entity.id
_entity.type
_entity.pdbx_description
1 polymer ?
#
loop_
_entity_poly.entity_id
_entity_poly.type
_entity_poly.pdbx_seq_one_letter_code
_entity_poly.pdbx_strand_id
1 'polypeptide(L)'
;MAIKIGINGFGRIGRMVFQALCDQGLLGKGEGQLDVVAVVDISTDADYFAYQMKYDSIHGKFKHAVETKKSDAKLEDNDTLVVNGHEIKCVMATKNPAELPWKALGVDYVIESTGLFTDSEKAKGHLAAGA
;
A
#
# COMPACT_ATOMS: atom_id res chain seq x y z
N MET A 1 3.03 -16.18 11.62
CA MET A 1 3.30 -14.74 11.39
C MET A 1 2.40 -14.25 10.27
N ALA A 2 2.04 -12.97 10.25
CA ALA A 2 1.30 -12.40 9.13
C ALA A 2 2.12 -12.43 7.84
N ILE A 3 1.44 -12.55 6.71
CA ILE A 3 2.05 -12.45 5.38
C ILE A 3 2.25 -10.95 5.07
N LYS A 4 3.47 -10.57 4.66
CA LYS A 4 3.78 -9.16 4.37
C LYS A 4 3.50 -8.82 2.91
N ILE A 5 2.64 -7.83 2.71
CA ILE A 5 2.14 -7.44 1.40
C ILE A 5 2.55 -6.00 1.07
N GLY A 6 2.99 -5.78 -0.17
CA GLY A 6 3.08 -4.47 -0.80
C GLY A 6 2.01 -4.32 -1.88
N ILE A 7 1.41 -3.14 -2.01
CA ILE A 7 0.46 -2.83 -3.10
C ILE A 7 1.13 -1.86 -4.06
N ASN A 8 1.46 -2.30 -5.28
CA ASN A 8 1.98 -1.42 -6.31
C ASN A 8 0.83 -0.85 -7.16
N GLY A 9 0.68 0.48 -7.17
CA GLY A 9 -0.44 1.18 -7.82
C GLY A 9 -1.63 1.38 -6.88
N PHE A 10 -1.56 2.39 -6.02
CA PHE A 10 -2.64 2.74 -5.07
C PHE A 10 -3.79 3.56 -5.69
N GLY A 11 -4.10 3.24 -6.94
CA GLY A 11 -5.23 3.76 -7.70
C GLY A 11 -6.54 3.05 -7.35
N ARG A 12 -7.46 2.99 -8.32
CA ARG A 12 -8.81 2.42 -8.11
C ARG A 12 -8.78 0.99 -7.58
N ILE A 13 -8.01 0.10 -8.23
CA ILE A 13 -7.95 -1.32 -7.85
C ILE A 13 -7.17 -1.50 -6.55
N GLY A 14 -6.00 -0.88 -6.41
CA GLY A 14 -5.19 -0.96 -5.19
C GLY A 14 -5.98 -0.55 -3.93
N ARG A 15 -6.73 0.56 -3.98
CA ARG A 15 -7.59 0.99 -2.87
C ARG A 15 -8.75 0.03 -2.58
N MET A 16 -9.37 -0.55 -3.61
CA MET A 16 -10.46 -1.52 -3.42
C MET A 16 -9.97 -2.84 -2.84
N VAL A 17 -8.78 -3.30 -3.24
CA VAL A 17 -8.12 -4.44 -2.61
C VAL A 17 -7.85 -4.15 -1.14
N PHE A 18 -7.24 -3.00 -0.84
CA PHE A 18 -6.98 -2.61 0.54
C PHE A 18 -8.26 -2.50 1.38
N GLN A 19 -9.32 -1.91 0.83
CA GLN A 19 -10.62 -1.83 1.48
C GLN A 19 -11.22 -3.21 1.73
N ALA A 20 -11.13 -4.15 0.78
CA ALA A 20 -11.62 -5.50 0.95
C ALA A 20 -10.88 -6.24 2.10
N LEU A 21 -9.57 -6.03 2.23
CA LEU A 21 -8.78 -6.56 3.35
C LEU A 21 -9.29 -6.03 4.70
N CYS A 22 -9.59 -4.73 4.77
CA CYS A 22 -10.11 -4.11 5.99
C CYS A 22 -11.53 -4.62 6.31
N ASP A 23 -12.42 -4.65 5.32
CA ASP A 23 -13.82 -5.07 5.48
C ASP A 23 -13.94 -6.54 5.90
N GLN A 24 -12.98 -7.39 5.50
CA GLN A 24 -12.90 -8.79 5.91
C GLN A 24 -12.18 -9.01 7.24
N GLY A 25 -11.65 -7.96 7.88
CA GLY A 25 -10.90 -8.07 9.14
C GLY A 25 -9.53 -8.75 9.00
N LEU A 26 -8.97 -8.76 7.78
CA LEU A 26 -7.71 -9.43 7.47
C LEU A 26 -6.47 -8.54 7.70
N LEU A 27 -6.64 -7.22 7.76
CA LEU A 27 -5.53 -6.29 8.01
C LEU A 27 -4.98 -6.47 9.42
N GLY A 28 -3.69 -6.80 9.53
CA GLY A 28 -2.99 -6.86 10.81
C GLY A 28 -1.72 -7.70 10.78
N LYS A 29 -1.08 -7.86 11.93
CA LYS A 29 0.23 -8.52 12.09
C LYS A 29 0.17 -9.89 12.77
N GLY A 30 -1.04 -10.33 13.14
CA GLY A 30 -1.31 -11.60 13.81
C GLY A 30 -1.25 -12.82 12.88
N GLU A 31 -1.38 -14.01 13.47
CA GLU A 31 -1.50 -15.24 12.70
C GLU A 31 -2.81 -15.26 11.89
N GLY A 32 -2.73 -15.67 10.62
CA GLY A 32 -3.86 -15.63 9.69
C GLY A 32 -4.22 -14.24 9.15
N GLN A 33 -3.45 -13.20 9.49
CA GLN A 33 -3.64 -11.83 9.00
C GLN A 33 -2.64 -11.46 7.90
N LEU A 34 -2.91 -10.33 7.25
CA LEU A 34 -2.14 -9.75 6.17
C LEU A 34 -1.59 -8.38 6.61
N ASP A 35 -0.26 -8.28 6.68
CA ASP A 35 0.46 -7.07 7.04
C ASP A 35 0.73 -6.27 5.77
N VAL A 36 -0.16 -5.31 5.46
CA VAL A 36 0.09 -4.38 4.35
C VAL A 36 1.16 -3.39 4.82
N VAL A 37 2.39 -3.59 4.34
CA VAL A 37 3.58 -2.84 4.80
C VAL A 37 3.69 -1.50 4.08
N ALA A 38 3.37 -1.49 2.78
CA ALA A 38 3.50 -0.30 1.96
C ALA A 38 2.51 -0.30 0.79
N VAL A 39 2.14 0.91 0.38
CA VAL A 39 1.44 1.20 -0.87
C VAL A 39 2.28 2.14 -1.72
N VAL A 40 2.21 1.99 -3.04
CA VAL A 40 3.00 2.76 -4.00
C VAL A 40 2.09 3.48 -4.98
N ASP A 41 2.34 4.78 -5.20
CA ASP A 41 1.73 5.57 -6.27
C ASP A 41 2.66 6.72 -6.70
N ILE A 42 2.23 7.56 -7.63
CA ILE A 42 2.99 8.70 -8.17
C ILE A 42 3.24 9.83 -7.15
N SER A 43 2.63 9.74 -5.97
CA SER A 43 2.78 10.66 -4.85
C SER A 43 3.04 9.86 -3.57
N THR A 44 3.62 10.52 -2.57
CA THR A 44 3.75 9.99 -1.20
C THR A 44 2.85 10.70 -0.19
N ASP A 45 1.99 11.60 -0.65
CA ASP A 45 1.07 12.37 0.19
C ASP A 45 0.00 11.45 0.82
N ALA A 46 0.23 11.08 2.07
CA ALA A 46 -0.67 10.22 2.83
C ALA A 46 -2.01 10.90 3.13
N ASP A 47 -2.06 12.24 3.26
CA ASP A 47 -3.30 12.98 3.52
C ASP A 47 -4.23 12.89 2.31
N TYR A 48 -3.67 12.97 1.11
CA TYR A 48 -4.44 12.76 -0.12
C TYR A 48 -4.91 11.31 -0.27
N PHE A 49 -4.08 10.32 0.05
CA PHE A 49 -4.53 8.91 0.05
C PHE A 49 -5.62 8.66 1.09
N ALA A 50 -5.51 9.22 2.29
CA ALA A 50 -6.54 9.12 3.30
C ALA A 50 -7.86 9.74 2.82
N TYR A 51 -7.81 10.89 2.14
CA TYR A 51 -8.99 11.49 1.49
C TYR A 51 -9.61 10.54 0.46
N GLN A 52 -8.80 9.99 -0.45
CA GLN A 52 -9.27 9.07 -1.49
C GLN A 52 -9.84 7.76 -0.95
N MET A 53 -9.36 7.32 0.21
CA MET A 53 -9.94 6.17 0.91
C MET A 53 -11.26 6.55 1.58
N LYS A 54 -11.30 7.66 2.34
CA LYS A 54 -12.48 8.09 3.10
C LYS A 54 -13.72 8.26 2.22
N TYR A 55 -13.55 8.77 1.00
CA TYR A 55 -14.66 9.16 0.13
C TYR A 55 -14.58 8.47 -1.24
N ASP A 56 -15.49 7.51 -1.48
CA ASP A 56 -15.68 6.86 -2.77
C ASP A 56 -17.03 7.23 -3.38
N SER A 57 -17.04 7.72 -4.61
CA SER A 57 -18.28 8.15 -5.29
C SER A 57 -19.28 7.01 -5.53
N ILE A 58 -18.81 5.76 -5.62
CA ILE A 58 -19.65 4.59 -5.93
C ILE A 58 -19.87 3.73 -4.68
N HIS A 59 -18.81 3.48 -3.90
CA HIS A 59 -18.88 2.59 -2.74
C HIS A 59 -19.18 3.32 -1.42
N GLY A 60 -19.29 4.65 -1.45
CA GLY A 60 -19.64 5.46 -0.29
C GLY A 60 -18.45 5.74 0.63
N LYS A 61 -18.71 5.83 1.94
CA LYS A 61 -17.69 6.18 2.92
C LYS A 61 -16.94 4.94 3.42
N PHE A 62 -15.64 5.06 3.60
CA PHE A 62 -14.82 4.04 4.26
C PHE A 62 -15.26 3.87 5.71
N LYS A 63 -15.37 2.62 6.16
CA LYS A 63 -15.96 2.25 7.46
C LYS A 63 -14.94 2.20 8.60
N HIS A 64 -13.66 2.30 8.27
CA HIS A 64 -12.55 2.12 9.20
C HIS A 64 -11.91 3.46 9.55
N ALA A 65 -11.34 3.55 10.75
CA ALA A 65 -10.61 4.75 11.16
C ALA A 65 -9.36 4.89 10.28
N VAL A 66 -9.17 6.08 9.69
CA VAL A 66 -7.98 6.38 8.90
C VAL A 66 -7.41 7.74 9.26
N GLU A 67 -6.15 7.69 9.67
CA GLU A 67 -5.29 8.78 10.09
C GLU A 67 -4.00 8.75 9.28
N THR A 68 -3.18 9.77 9.45
CA THR A 68 -1.93 9.95 8.73
C THR A 68 -0.87 10.48 9.67
N LYS A 69 0.39 10.14 9.39
CA LYS A 69 1.53 10.64 10.16
C LYS A 69 2.80 10.71 9.31
N LYS A 70 3.80 11.38 9.87
CA LYS A 70 5.16 11.41 9.35
C LYS A 70 5.95 10.20 9.87
N SER A 71 6.69 9.56 9.00
CA SER A 71 7.65 8.52 9.37
C SER A 71 8.92 9.10 10.01
N ASP A 72 9.27 10.33 9.66
CA ASP A 72 10.36 11.12 10.25
C ASP A 72 9.89 12.55 10.52
N ALA A 73 10.24 13.11 11.68
CA ALA A 73 9.84 14.46 12.11
C ALA A 73 10.34 15.58 11.17
N LYS A 74 11.35 15.30 10.34
CA LYS A 74 11.92 16.24 9.36
C LYS A 74 11.11 16.34 8.06
N LEU A 75 10.20 15.41 7.80
CA LEU A 75 9.37 15.45 6.60
C LEU A 75 8.41 16.65 6.68
N GLU A 76 8.16 17.29 5.55
CA GLU A 76 7.18 18.38 5.45
C GLU A 76 5.75 17.82 5.52
N ASP A 77 5.50 16.75 4.77
CA ASP A 77 4.20 16.11 4.62
C ASP A 77 4.13 14.73 5.31
N ASN A 78 2.91 14.25 5.52
CA ASN A 78 2.67 12.89 6.00
C ASN A 78 2.93 11.87 4.89
N ASP A 79 3.64 10.79 5.21
CA ASP A 79 4.03 9.72 4.28
C ASP A 79 3.60 8.32 4.77
N THR A 80 2.80 8.27 5.83
CA THR A 80 2.33 7.03 6.45
C THR A 80 0.84 7.10 6.69
N LEU A 81 0.10 6.13 6.17
CA LEU A 81 -1.31 5.88 6.50
C LEU A 81 -1.39 5.08 7.79
N VAL A 82 -2.40 5.35 8.61
CA VAL A 82 -2.72 4.59 9.82
C VAL A 82 -4.18 4.18 9.76
N VAL A 83 -4.45 2.89 9.57
CA VAL A 83 -5.81 2.35 9.41
C VAL A 83 -6.11 1.38 10.55
N ASN A 84 -7.09 1.70 11.39
CA ASN A 84 -7.38 0.96 12.63
C ASN A 84 -6.12 0.71 13.49
N GLY A 85 -5.20 1.68 13.52
CA GLY A 85 -3.91 1.58 14.23
C GLY A 85 -2.81 0.81 13.47
N HIS A 86 -3.10 0.24 12.30
CA HIS A 86 -2.11 -0.42 11.45
C HIS A 86 -1.42 0.59 10.53
N GLU A 87 -0.09 0.62 10.55
CA GLU A 87 0.71 1.61 9.81
C GLU A 87 1.14 1.08 8.43
N ILE A 88 0.96 1.90 7.39
CA ILE A 88 1.28 1.58 6.00
C ILE A 88 2.09 2.72 5.39
N LYS A 89 3.28 2.41 4.88
CA LYS A 89 4.15 3.42 4.25
C LYS A 89 3.65 3.78 2.86
N CYS A 90 3.71 5.07 2.53
CA CYS A 90 3.44 5.59 1.19
C CYS A 90 4.77 5.75 0.47
N VAL A 91 4.99 4.94 -0.57
CA VAL A 91 6.26 4.85 -1.28
C VAL A 91 6.11 5.45 -2.67
N MET A 92 7.12 6.22 -3.10
CA MET A 92 7.13 6.83 -4.42
C MET A 92 7.25 5.76 -5.52
N ALA A 93 6.40 5.85 -6.53
CA ALA A 93 6.47 4.98 -7.70
C ALA A 93 7.75 5.20 -8.49
N THR A 94 8.26 4.10 -9.06
CA THR A 94 9.41 4.08 -9.96
C THR A 94 8.97 3.69 -11.36
N LYS A 95 9.80 4.00 -12.37
CA LYS A 95 9.55 3.53 -13.75
C LYS A 95 9.85 2.05 -13.92
N ASN A 96 10.67 1.49 -13.03
CA ASN A 96 11.11 0.10 -13.06
C ASN A 96 10.79 -0.56 -11.71
N PRO A 97 9.98 -1.64 -11.69
CA PRO A 97 9.63 -2.37 -10.47
C PRO A 97 10.84 -2.89 -9.66
N ALA A 98 11.98 -3.13 -10.31
CA ALA A 98 13.21 -3.58 -9.67
C ALA A 98 13.87 -2.54 -8.76
N GLU A 99 13.46 -1.27 -8.85
CA GLU A 99 13.97 -0.18 -8.02
C GLU A 99 13.16 0.00 -6.72
N LEU A 100 12.03 -0.71 -6.58
CA LEU A 100 11.19 -0.59 -5.40
C LEU A 100 11.88 -1.22 -4.18
N PRO A 101 11.69 -0.66 -2.97
CA PRO A 101 12.44 -1.06 -1.78
C PRO A 101 11.86 -2.32 -1.09
N TRP A 102 11.38 -3.31 -1.84
CA TRP A 102 10.68 -4.48 -1.29
C TRP A 102 11.50 -5.28 -0.29
N LYS A 103 12.75 -5.60 -0.62
CA LYS A 103 13.68 -6.27 0.29
C LYS A 103 13.88 -5.50 1.60
N ALA A 104 14.01 -4.18 1.51
CA ALA A 104 14.24 -3.33 2.69
C ALA A 104 12.98 -3.24 3.58
N LEU A 105 11.80 -3.32 2.97
CA LEU A 105 10.52 -3.35 3.67
C LEU A 105 10.14 -4.76 4.15
N GLY A 106 10.81 -5.80 3.65
CA GLY A 106 10.53 -7.20 3.93
C GLY A 106 9.17 -7.64 3.39
N VAL A 107 8.77 -7.14 2.22
CA VAL A 107 7.55 -7.57 1.52
C VAL A 107 7.78 -8.96 0.91
N ASP A 108 6.82 -9.87 1.06
CA ASP A 108 6.88 -11.23 0.47
C ASP A 108 5.93 -11.38 -0.74
N TYR A 109 4.85 -10.59 -0.76
CA TYR A 109 3.86 -10.62 -1.84
C TYR A 109 3.58 -9.20 -2.33
N VAL A 110 3.61 -9.01 -3.64
CA VAL A 110 3.26 -7.74 -4.26
C VAL A 110 1.97 -7.90 -5.04
N ILE A 111 1.01 -7.03 -4.77
CA ILE A 111 -0.19 -6.88 -5.59
C ILE A 111 0.12 -5.82 -6.64
N GLU A 112 0.39 -6.26 -7.86
CA GLU A 112 0.65 -5.38 -9.00
C GLU A 112 -0.67 -4.89 -9.62
N SER A 113 -0.98 -3.61 -9.40
CA SER A 113 -2.25 -2.98 -9.79
C SER A 113 -2.09 -1.63 -10.50
N THR A 114 -0.88 -1.33 -11.00
CA THR A 114 -0.62 -0.16 -11.85
C THR A 114 -1.22 -0.32 -13.25
N GLY A 115 -1.35 -1.56 -13.74
CA GLY A 115 -1.73 -1.86 -15.12
C GLY A 115 -0.62 -1.63 -16.16
N LEU A 116 0.58 -1.23 -15.73
CA LEU A 116 1.73 -0.99 -16.63
C LEU A 116 2.63 -2.22 -16.78
N PHE A 117 2.64 -3.08 -15.77
CA PHE A 117 3.49 -4.27 -15.70
C PHE A 117 2.68 -5.56 -15.85
N THR A 118 1.80 -5.62 -16.85
CA THR A 118 0.98 -6.80 -17.15
C THR A 118 1.75 -7.93 -17.84
N ASP A 119 2.92 -7.61 -18.38
CA ASP A 119 3.85 -8.57 -18.98
C ASP A 119 4.67 -9.26 -17.89
N SER A 120 4.82 -10.59 -17.97
CA SER A 120 5.47 -11.37 -16.93
C SER A 120 6.94 -10.98 -16.74
N GLU A 121 7.68 -10.68 -17.82
CA GLU A 121 9.09 -10.32 -17.71
C GLU A 121 9.26 -8.95 -17.07
N LYS A 122 8.35 -8.01 -17.34
CA LYS A 122 8.35 -6.70 -16.67
C LYS A 122 7.96 -6.81 -15.20
N ALA A 123 6.95 -7.61 -14.86
CA ALA A 123 6.48 -7.80 -13.49
C ALA A 123 7.53 -8.50 -12.60
N LYS A 124 8.38 -9.36 -13.18
CA LYS A 124 9.52 -10.00 -12.47
C LYS A 124 10.48 -9.00 -11.83
N GLY A 125 10.45 -7.71 -12.22
CA GLY A 125 11.19 -6.68 -11.52
C GLY A 125 10.88 -6.62 -10.01
N HIS A 126 9.66 -6.97 -9.58
CA HIS A 126 9.37 -7.06 -8.14
C HIS A 126 10.18 -8.14 -7.41
N LEU A 127 10.39 -9.30 -8.05
CA LEU A 127 11.25 -10.35 -7.50
C LEU A 127 12.70 -9.88 -7.42
N ALA A 128 13.17 -9.14 -8.44
CA ALA A 128 14.50 -8.55 -8.43
C ALA A 128 14.69 -7.50 -7.31
N ALA A 129 13.62 -6.76 -6.98
CA ALA A 129 13.55 -5.86 -5.83
C ALA A 129 13.51 -6.60 -4.47
N GLY A 130 13.38 -7.92 -4.48
CA GLY A 130 13.39 -8.81 -3.32
C GLY A 130 12.05 -8.92 -2.60
N ALA A 131 10.96 -8.83 -3.37
CA ALA A 131 9.69 -9.44 -2.98
C ALA A 131 9.74 -10.96 -3.12
#